data_AF-A0A268KCE5-F1
#
_entry.id   AF-A0A268KCE5-F1
#
_cell.length_a   1.000
_cell.length_b   1.000
_cell.length_c   1.000
_cell.angle_alpha   90.00
_cell.angle_beta   90.00
_cell.angle_gamma   90.00
#
_symmetry.space_group_name_H-M   'P 1'
#
loop_
_entity.id
_entity.type
_entity.pdbx_description
1 polymer ?
#
loop_
_entity_poly.entity_id
_entity_poly.type
_entity_poly.pdbx_seq_one_letter_code
_entity_poly.pdbx_strand_id
1 'polypeptide(L)'
;MLVKDAYFDSLRFQESALAHYIHHLLGEMKISLDDDMSKLDFQQADHQKVREMIQNNVLGIHKIRIYSLKMNQKDFVFIYAASEQEAIQFYTKSFHQTPLNCHEYSLDFQLARGNDVISFRDIRKEYEDLPAIAGYFNKTYS
;
A
#
# COMPACT_ATOMS: atom_id res chain seq x y z
N MET A 1 -21.66 5.22 6.90
CA MET A 1 -20.20 5.46 7.03
C MET A 1 -19.96 6.85 6.50
N LEU A 2 -19.16 7.68 7.16
CA LEU A 2 -18.99 9.07 6.72
C LEU A 2 -17.95 9.16 5.59
N VAL A 3 -18.06 10.22 4.78
CA VAL A 3 -17.03 10.58 3.79
C VAL A 3 -15.66 10.73 4.46
N LYS A 4 -15.61 11.27 5.68
CA LYS A 4 -14.39 11.36 6.49
C LYS A 4 -13.72 10.00 6.71
N ASP A 5 -14.50 8.98 7.06
CA ASP A 5 -13.99 7.63 7.31
C ASP A 5 -13.40 7.06 6.01
N ALA A 6 -14.16 7.16 4.91
CA ALA A 6 -13.73 6.76 3.57
C ALA A 6 -12.44 7.43 3.14
N TYR A 7 -12.34 8.74 3.38
CA TYR A 7 -11.19 9.54 2.99
C TYR A 7 -9.95 9.12 3.78
N PHE A 8 -10.07 9.00 5.10
CA PHE A 8 -8.95 8.61 5.95
C PHE A 8 -8.50 7.18 5.71
N ASP A 9 -9.43 6.26 5.48
CA ASP A 9 -9.10 4.88 5.08
C ASP A 9 -8.37 4.86 3.73
N SER A 10 -8.86 5.62 2.75
CA SER A 10 -8.19 5.70 1.44
C SER A 10 -6.76 6.26 1.53
N LEU A 11 -6.50 7.20 2.45
CA LEU A 11 -5.16 7.70 2.73
C LEU A 11 -4.31 6.64 3.46
N ARG A 12 -4.86 6.02 4.51
CA ARG A 12 -4.19 4.99 5.32
C ARG A 12 -3.78 3.77 4.49
N PHE A 13 -4.68 3.29 3.65
CA PHE A 13 -4.47 2.13 2.78
C PHE A 13 -3.96 2.52 1.39
N GLN A 14 -3.65 3.80 1.20
CA GLN A 14 -3.04 4.35 -0.01
C GLN A 14 -3.79 4.03 -1.30
N GLU A 15 -5.10 4.05 -1.24
CA GLU A 15 -5.99 3.96 -2.39
C GLU A 15 -5.96 5.29 -3.14
N SER A 16 -4.85 5.54 -3.85
CA SER A 16 -4.55 6.84 -4.46
C SER A 16 -5.69 7.38 -5.31
N ALA A 17 -6.32 6.54 -6.15
CA ALA A 17 -7.45 6.98 -6.95
C ALA A 17 -8.61 7.48 -6.07
N LEU A 18 -9.07 6.65 -5.13
CA LEU A 18 -10.19 7.00 -4.23
C LEU A 18 -9.89 8.27 -3.42
N ALA A 19 -8.70 8.33 -2.82
CA ALA A 19 -8.28 9.47 -2.01
C ALA A 19 -8.27 10.78 -2.82
N HIS A 20 -7.71 10.77 -4.04
CA HIS A 20 -7.67 11.96 -4.88
C HIS A 20 -9.06 12.36 -5.41
N TYR A 21 -9.94 11.40 -5.70
CA TYR A 21 -11.33 11.70 -6.06
C TYR A 21 -12.09 12.35 -4.91
N ILE A 22 -12.01 11.79 -3.69
CA ILE A 22 -12.66 12.37 -2.52
C ILE A 22 -12.09 13.76 -2.21
N HIS A 23 -10.76 13.92 -2.28
CA HIS A 23 -10.11 15.22 -2.06
C HIS A 23 -10.57 16.28 -3.07
N HIS A 24 -10.69 15.92 -4.35
CA HIS A 24 -11.18 16.83 -5.38
C HIS A 24 -12.64 17.25 -5.12
N LEU A 25 -13.52 16.30 -4.81
CA LEU A 25 -14.93 16.59 -4.51
C LEU A 25 -15.10 17.48 -3.28
N LEU A 26 -14.29 17.26 -2.23
CA LEU A 26 -14.25 18.12 -1.04
C LEU A 26 -13.75 19.53 -1.39
N GLY A 27 -12.69 19.65 -2.19
CA GLY A 27 -12.10 20.93 -2.58
C GLY A 27 -13.05 21.79 -3.44
N GLU A 28 -13.87 21.15 -4.26
CA GLU A 28 -14.91 21.80 -5.07
C GLU A 28 -16.25 21.96 -4.31
N MET A 29 -16.27 21.65 -3.00
CA MET A 29 -17.44 21.75 -2.12
C MET A 29 -18.67 20.95 -2.61
N LYS A 30 -18.46 19.88 -3.38
CA LYS A 30 -19.52 19.00 -3.88
C LYS A 30 -20.03 18.02 -2.81
N ILE A 31 -19.18 17.74 -1.82
CA ILE A 31 -19.46 16.92 -0.65
C ILE A 31 -18.82 17.56 0.60
N SER A 32 -19.27 17.15 1.77
CA SER A 32 -18.67 17.44 3.08
C SER A 32 -18.07 16.20 3.72
N LEU A 33 -17.15 16.37 4.68
CA LEU A 33 -16.59 15.27 5.47
C LEU A 33 -17.64 14.54 6.32
N ASP A 34 -18.65 15.29 6.78
CA ASP A 34 -19.73 14.77 7.64
C ASP A 34 -20.91 14.20 6.83
N ASP A 35 -20.82 14.22 5.49
CA ASP A 35 -21.80 13.57 4.65
C ASP A 35 -21.70 12.04 4.77
N ASP A 36 -22.83 11.36 4.57
CA ASP A 36 -22.82 9.92 4.39
C ASP A 36 -22.15 9.55 3.06
N MET A 37 -21.40 8.45 3.06
CA MET A 37 -20.66 7.94 1.91
C MET A 37 -21.55 7.71 0.67
N SER A 38 -22.87 7.48 0.85
CA SER A 38 -23.82 7.38 -0.27
C SER A 38 -23.91 8.64 -1.15
N LYS A 39 -23.43 9.80 -0.68
CA LYS A 39 -23.33 11.03 -1.48
C LYS A 39 -22.10 11.07 -2.39
N LEU A 40 -21.18 10.11 -2.28
CA LEU A 40 -20.03 10.04 -3.19
C LEU A 40 -20.48 9.67 -4.60
N ASP A 41 -20.51 10.68 -5.46
CA ASP A 41 -20.74 10.51 -6.88
C ASP A 41 -19.51 10.99 -7.67
N PHE A 42 -18.70 10.02 -8.10
CA PHE A 42 -17.48 10.30 -8.84
C PHE A 42 -17.73 10.87 -10.25
N GLN A 43 -18.94 10.80 -10.79
CA GLN A 43 -19.29 11.44 -12.06
C GLN A 43 -19.29 12.97 -11.95
N GLN A 44 -19.43 13.49 -10.74
CA GLN A 44 -19.36 14.94 -10.51
C GLN A 44 -17.91 15.44 -10.47
N ALA A 45 -16.91 14.56 -10.39
CA ALA A 45 -15.52 14.97 -10.34
C ALA A 45 -14.99 15.38 -11.72
N ASP A 46 -14.09 16.38 -11.75
CA ASP A 46 -13.29 16.68 -12.93
C ASP A 46 -12.18 15.62 -13.05
N HIS A 47 -12.41 14.61 -13.89
CA HIS A 47 -11.49 13.50 -14.08
C HIS A 47 -10.11 13.92 -14.60
N GLN A 48 -10.02 15.04 -15.32
CA GLN A 48 -8.74 15.54 -15.80
C GLN A 48 -7.94 16.13 -14.63
N LYS A 49 -8.55 17.00 -13.82
CA LYS A 49 -7.91 17.53 -12.61
C LYS A 49 -7.50 16.41 -11.66
N VAL A 50 -8.36 15.42 -11.43
CA VAL A 50 -8.03 14.28 -10.56
C VAL A 50 -6.81 13.50 -11.10
N ARG A 51 -6.72 13.30 -12.42
CA ARG A 51 -5.56 12.65 -13.03
C ARG A 51 -4.28 13.45 -12.81
N GLU A 52 -4.32 14.76 -13.00
CA GLU A 52 -3.18 15.65 -12.76
C GLU A 52 -2.76 15.64 -11.28
N MET A 53 -3.72 15.62 -10.36
CA MET A 53 -3.48 15.51 -8.92
C MET A 53 -2.78 14.20 -8.54
N ILE A 54 -3.21 13.07 -9.13
CA ILE A 54 -2.57 11.76 -8.95
C ILE A 54 -1.14 11.78 -9.50
N GLN A 55 -0.93 12.34 -10.70
CA GLN A 55 0.39 12.42 -11.32
C GLN A 55 1.37 13.27 -10.52
N ASN A 56 0.89 14.39 -9.97
CA ASN A 56 1.67 15.29 -9.13
C ASN A 56 1.73 14.83 -7.66
N ASN A 57 1.05 13.73 -7.32
CA ASN A 57 0.96 13.16 -5.98
C ASN A 57 0.63 14.21 -4.90
N VAL A 58 -0.39 15.03 -5.13
CA VAL A 58 -0.73 16.17 -4.25
C VAL A 58 -1.06 15.75 -2.81
N LEU A 59 -1.48 14.49 -2.62
CA LEU A 59 -1.76 13.91 -1.31
C LEU A 59 -0.55 13.21 -0.66
N GLY A 60 0.61 13.18 -1.32
CA GLY A 60 1.80 12.49 -0.81
C GLY A 60 1.63 10.98 -0.66
N ILE A 61 0.67 10.37 -1.37
CA ILE A 61 0.39 8.94 -1.32
C ILE A 61 1.45 8.20 -2.14
N HIS A 62 2.51 7.78 -1.46
CA HIS A 62 3.55 6.96 -2.06
C HIS A 62 3.11 5.51 -2.12
N LYS A 63 2.97 4.95 -3.32
CA LYS A 63 2.62 3.54 -3.54
C LYS A 63 3.54 2.62 -2.74
N ILE A 64 3.02 2.04 -1.66
CA ILE A 64 3.64 0.94 -0.95
C ILE A 64 3.76 -0.23 -1.91
N ARG A 65 4.94 -0.83 -1.87
CA ARG A 65 5.27 -2.04 -2.59
C ARG A 65 5.72 -3.07 -1.57
N ILE A 66 5.73 -4.33 -1.98
CA ILE A 66 6.29 -5.39 -1.18
C ILE A 66 7.44 -6.04 -1.92
N TYR A 67 8.55 -6.20 -1.22
CA TYR A 67 9.78 -6.74 -1.75
C TYR A 67 10.12 -8.05 -1.07
N SER A 68 10.44 -9.07 -1.86
CA SER A 68 11.03 -10.31 -1.40
C SER A 68 12.55 -10.17 -1.45
N LEU A 69 13.19 -10.25 -0.29
CA LEU A 69 14.64 -10.17 -0.14
C LEU A 69 15.17 -11.51 0.30
N LYS A 70 16.11 -12.06 -0.47
CA LYS A 70 16.69 -13.37 -0.19
C LYS A 70 17.77 -13.27 0.88
N MET A 71 17.55 -13.93 2.00
CA MET A 71 18.45 -13.98 3.14
C MET A 71 19.58 -14.97 2.92
N ASN A 72 19.26 -16.14 2.38
CA ASN A 72 20.20 -17.19 2.01
C ASN A 72 19.59 -18.04 0.88
N GLN A 73 20.15 -19.22 0.58
CA GLN A 73 19.65 -20.04 -0.53
C GLN A 73 18.16 -20.43 -0.44
N LYS A 74 17.60 -20.53 0.78
CA LYS A 74 16.25 -21.04 1.03
C LYS A 74 15.32 -20.03 1.71
N ASP A 75 15.87 -19.08 2.46
CA ASP A 75 15.10 -18.14 3.26
C ASP A 75 14.93 -16.79 2.57
N PHE A 76 13.71 -16.28 2.64
CA PHE A 76 13.30 -14.98 2.11
C PHE A 76 12.56 -14.22 3.20
N VAL A 77 12.73 -12.90 3.21
CA VAL A 77 11.93 -11.98 4.01
C VAL A 77 11.14 -11.08 3.08
N PHE A 78 9.89 -10.83 3.41
CA PHE A 78 9.04 -9.89 2.70
C PHE A 78 8.99 -8.57 3.48
N ILE A 79 9.24 -7.46 2.80
CA ILE A 79 9.30 -6.13 3.40
C ILE A 79 8.42 -5.17 2.61
N TYR A 80 7.52 -4.47 3.30
CA TYR A 80 6.82 -3.32 2.74
C TYR A 80 7.73 -2.10 2.76
N ALA A 81 7.85 -1.42 1.62
CA ALA A 81 8.61 -0.19 1.47
C ALA A 81 8.06 0.64 0.30
N ALA A 82 8.39 1.93 0.26
CA ALA A 82 8.08 2.83 -0.83
C ALA A 82 8.97 2.59 -2.06
N SER A 83 10.15 1.98 -1.88
CA SER A 83 11.09 1.68 -2.96
C SER A 83 11.98 0.48 -2.64
N GLU A 84 12.61 -0.07 -3.69
CA GLU A 84 13.58 -1.16 -3.57
C GLU A 84 14.79 -0.74 -2.71
N GLN A 85 15.26 0.49 -2.88
CA GLN A 85 16.38 1.03 -2.11
C GLN A 85 16.05 1.12 -0.61
N GLU A 86 14.85 1.59 -0.27
CA GLU A 86 14.40 1.64 1.12
C GLU A 86 14.28 0.24 1.73
N ALA A 87 13.75 -0.73 0.97
CA ALA A 87 13.67 -2.13 1.42
C ALA A 87 15.06 -2.71 1.71
N ILE A 88 16.04 -2.49 0.82
CA ILE A 88 17.42 -2.95 0.99
C ILE A 88 18.09 -2.28 2.18
N GLN A 89 17.90 -0.96 2.36
CA GLN A 89 18.47 -0.22 3.49
C GLN A 89 17.88 -0.72 4.82
N PHE A 90 16.56 -0.89 4.88
CA PHE A 90 15.87 -1.39 6.07
C PHE A 90 16.29 -2.83 6.40
N TYR A 91 16.40 -3.69 5.39
CA TYR A 91 16.94 -5.04 5.53
C TYR A 91 18.37 -5.02 6.09
N THR A 92 19.25 -4.23 5.49
CA THR A 92 20.66 -4.16 5.89
C THR A 92 20.81 -3.66 7.33
N LYS A 93 19.97 -2.69 7.74
CA LYS A 93 19.93 -2.21 9.12
C LYS A 93 19.42 -3.28 10.09
N SER A 94 18.43 -4.08 9.68
CA SER A 94 17.77 -5.07 10.54
C SER A 94 18.56 -6.37 10.70
N PHE A 95 19.26 -6.80 9.64
CA PHE A 95 19.96 -8.09 9.58
C PHE A 95 21.48 -7.96 9.51
N HIS A 96 22.02 -6.74 9.44
CA HIS A 96 23.45 -6.45 9.34
C HIS A 96 24.16 -7.11 8.14
N GLN A 97 23.42 -7.36 7.07
CA GLN A 97 23.93 -7.99 5.85
C GLN A 97 23.19 -7.46 4.62
N THR A 98 23.78 -7.59 3.43
CA THR A 98 23.10 -7.29 2.18
C THR A 98 22.27 -8.49 1.72
N PRO A 99 21.09 -8.27 1.11
CA PRO A 99 20.29 -9.35 0.58
C PRO A 99 20.92 -9.91 -0.70
N LEU A 100 20.75 -11.21 -0.97
CA LEU A 100 21.28 -11.84 -2.18
C LEU A 100 20.55 -11.40 -3.45
N ASN A 101 19.28 -11.03 -3.31
CA ASN A 101 18.47 -10.39 -4.35
C ASN A 101 17.36 -9.56 -3.70
N CYS A 102 16.69 -8.74 -4.50
CA CYS A 102 15.49 -8.02 -4.14
C CYS A 102 14.52 -8.08 -5.32
N HIS A 103 13.29 -8.52 -5.09
CA HIS A 103 12.26 -8.60 -6.13
C HIS A 103 10.94 -8.03 -5.62
N GLU A 104 10.34 -7.13 -6.40
CA GLU A 104 9.00 -6.62 -6.12
C GLU A 104 7.94 -7.70 -6.41
N TYR A 105 6.98 -7.86 -5.50
CA TYR A 105 5.81 -8.72 -5.67
C TYR A 105 4.55 -7.87 -5.81
N SER A 106 3.55 -8.44 -6.49
CA SER A 106 2.21 -7.84 -6.53
C SER A 106 1.57 -7.88 -5.14
N LEU A 107 0.95 -6.78 -4.71
CA LEU A 107 0.16 -6.77 -3.48
C LEU A 107 -1.06 -7.71 -3.54
N ASP A 108 -1.53 -8.02 -4.75
CA ASP A 108 -2.66 -8.92 -4.97
C ASP A 108 -2.21 -10.40 -5.03
N PHE A 109 -0.91 -10.66 -4.88
CA PHE A 109 -0.40 -12.02 -4.74
C PHE A 109 -0.94 -12.66 -3.46
N GLN A 110 -1.48 -13.87 -3.61
CA GLN A 110 -2.11 -14.63 -2.55
C GLN A 110 -1.17 -15.68 -1.98
N LEU A 111 -1.18 -15.81 -0.66
CA LEU A 111 -0.33 -16.70 0.12
C LEU A 111 -1.23 -17.61 0.94
N ALA A 112 -0.84 -18.87 1.09
CA ALA A 112 -1.43 -19.72 2.12
C ALA A 112 -0.88 -19.31 3.49
N ARG A 113 -1.76 -18.97 4.44
CA ARG A 113 -1.45 -18.74 5.85
C ARG A 113 -2.26 -19.72 6.67
N GLY A 114 -1.66 -20.86 7.01
CA GLY A 114 -2.40 -21.98 7.59
C GLY A 114 -3.35 -22.60 6.56
N ASN A 115 -4.66 -22.64 6.87
CA ASN A 115 -5.69 -23.13 5.96
C ASN A 115 -6.36 -22.02 5.13
N ASP A 116 -6.01 -20.76 5.38
CA ASP A 116 -6.59 -19.60 4.70
C ASP A 116 -5.68 -19.07 3.60
N VAL A 117 -6.29 -18.34 2.65
CA VAL A 117 -5.59 -17.62 1.59
C VAL A 117 -5.70 -16.12 1.86
N ILE A 118 -4.57 -15.43 1.96
CA ILE A 118 -4.51 -13.99 2.24
C ILE A 118 -3.61 -13.28 1.24
N SER A 119 -3.98 -12.06 0.84
CA SER A 119 -3.16 -11.24 -0.04
C SER A 119 -2.15 -10.39 0.75
N PHE A 120 -1.04 -10.00 0.12
CA PHE A 120 -0.15 -9.00 0.71
C PHE A 120 -0.86 -7.65 0.93
N ARG A 121 -1.88 -7.31 0.15
CA ARG A 121 -2.69 -6.11 0.41
C ARG A 121 -3.42 -6.20 1.73
N ASP A 122 -3.97 -7.36 2.07
CA ASP A 122 -4.69 -7.56 3.33
C ASP A 122 -3.73 -7.61 4.52
N ILE A 123 -2.60 -8.30 4.39
CA ILE A 123 -1.54 -8.31 5.42
C ILE A 123 -1.05 -6.89 5.70
N ARG A 124 -0.96 -6.02 4.68
CA ARG A 124 -0.52 -4.62 4.87
C ARG A 124 -1.40 -3.87 5.88
N LYS A 125 -2.68 -4.21 6.01
CA LYS A 125 -3.60 -3.57 6.94
C LYS A 125 -3.22 -3.81 8.42
N GLU A 126 -2.42 -4.83 8.69
CA GLU A 126 -1.90 -5.17 10.03
C GLU A 126 -0.77 -4.21 10.48
N TYR A 127 -0.23 -3.37 9.59
CA TYR A 127 0.92 -2.50 9.87
C TYR A 127 0.52 -1.02 9.86
N GLU A 128 0.98 -0.26 10.87
CA GLU A 128 0.76 1.19 10.96
C GLU A 128 1.95 1.96 10.37
N ASP A 129 3.18 1.50 10.64
CA ASP A 129 4.41 2.16 10.22
C ASP A 129 5.11 1.43 9.07
N LEU A 130 5.96 2.17 8.35
CA LEU A 130 6.78 1.68 7.25
C LEU A 130 8.17 2.29 7.26
N PRO A 131 9.18 1.57 6.71
CA PRO A 131 9.12 0.20 6.18
C PRO A 131 8.91 -0.88 7.26
N ALA A 132 8.33 -2.02 6.88
CA ALA A 132 7.97 -3.08 7.83
C ALA A 132 8.16 -4.51 7.28
N ILE A 133 8.52 -5.46 8.15
CA ILE A 133 8.65 -6.88 7.81
C ILE A 133 7.26 -7.52 7.78
N ALA A 134 6.82 -7.94 6.60
CA ALA A 134 5.55 -8.61 6.35
C ALA A 134 5.55 -10.09 6.74
N GLY A 135 6.73 -10.74 6.70
CA GLY A 135 6.87 -12.15 7.06
C GLY A 135 8.10 -12.81 6.46
N TYR A 136 8.27 -14.10 6.78
CA TYR A 136 9.38 -14.93 6.32
C TYR A 136 8.86 -16.12 5.52
N PHE A 137 9.61 -16.54 4.52
CA PHE A 137 9.30 -17.72 3.72
C PHE A 137 10.52 -18.60 3.55
N ASN A 138 10.37 -19.87 3.87
CA ASN A 138 11.37 -20.90 3.62
C ASN A 138 10.94 -21.72 2.41
N LYS A 139 11.77 -21.73 1.36
CA LYS A 139 11.59 -22.60 0.22
C LYS A 139 11.99 -24.02 0.60
N THR A 140 11.04 -24.81 1.08
CA THR A 140 11.22 -26.25 1.27
C THR A 140 11.10 -26.91 -0.10
N TYR A 141 12.17 -27.56 -0.57
CA TYR A 141 12.11 -28.41 -1.76
C TYR A 141 11.40 -29.70 -1.33
N SER A 142 10.19 -29.92 -1.85
CA SER A 142 9.54 -31.24 -1.87
C SER A 142 10.09 -32.07 -3.02
#